data_AF-A0A1C5VNK7-F1
#
_entry.id   AF-A0A1C5VNK7-F1
#
_cell.length_a   1.000
_cell.length_b   1.000
_cell.length_c   1.000
_cell.angle_alpha   90.00
_cell.angle_beta   90.00
_cell.angle_gamma   90.00
#
_symmetry.space_group_name_H-M   'P 1'
#
loop_
_entity.id
_entity.type
_entity.pdbx_description
1 polymer ?
#
loop_
_entity_poly.entity_id
_entity_poly.type
_entity_poly.pdbx_seq_one_letter_code
_entity_poly.pdbx_strand_id
1 'polypeptide(L)'
;MNEHVTRLRLLFVGNSHTFFNDMPEMVAERFRKDGYDCEVAMIAHGGWSLSQLMEEPEVQFNIRYGHYDYVMLQDMSNPFESERRFMRSIAILVKWIREAGARPILYLPWTRCDGEDRQAAMTASYKKASAEYEVPLAPAGEFWWEYRREHPETEMYYEDGTHASEVGSEFAAGYIYRTISTDMKKKK
;
A
#
# COMPACT_ATOMS: atom_id res chain seq x y z
N MET A 1 -7.76 -7.17 -34.90
CA MET A 1 -8.00 -5.87 -34.24
C MET A 1 -6.92 -5.73 -33.18
N ASN A 2 -6.06 -4.71 -33.27
CA ASN A 2 -5.11 -4.46 -32.18
C ASN A 2 -5.91 -3.92 -31.00
N GLU A 3 -6.20 -4.77 -30.02
CA GLU A 3 -6.65 -4.27 -28.72
C GLU A 3 -5.53 -3.39 -28.18
N HIS A 4 -5.83 -2.10 -28.02
CA HIS A 4 -4.91 -1.19 -27.36
C HIS A 4 -4.81 -1.62 -25.89
N VAL A 5 -3.79 -2.41 -25.58
CA VAL A 5 -3.47 -2.79 -24.20
C VAL A 5 -3.19 -1.52 -23.42
N THR A 6 -3.93 -1.31 -22.34
CA THR A 6 -3.75 -0.12 -21.50
C THR A 6 -2.58 -0.37 -20.58
N ARG A 7 -1.51 0.42 -20.73
CA ARG A 7 -0.36 0.36 -19.83
C ARG A 7 -0.75 0.88 -18.45
N LEU A 8 -0.24 0.22 -17.41
CA LEU A 8 -0.42 0.61 -16.01
C LEU A 8 0.91 0.46 -15.28
N ARG A 9 1.38 1.51 -14.62
CA ARG A 9 2.67 1.49 -13.90
C ARG A 9 2.47 1.82 -12.44
N LEU A 10 2.85 0.88 -11.59
CA LEU A 10 2.62 0.94 -10.14
C LEU A 10 3.96 1.07 -9.42
N LEU A 11 4.07 2.03 -8.50
CA LEU A 11 5.19 2.12 -7.56
C LEU A 11 4.70 1.88 -6.13
N PHE A 12 5.32 0.96 -5.41
CA PHE A 12 5.12 0.80 -3.98
C PHE A 12 6.27 1.42 -3.20
N VAL A 13 5.96 2.27 -2.22
CA VAL A 13 6.95 2.84 -1.29
C VAL A 13 6.56 2.39 0.12
N GLY A 14 7.41 1.58 0.74
CA GLY A 14 7.09 0.99 2.05
C GLY A 14 8.21 0.15 2.65
N ASN A 15 7.85 -0.93 3.33
CA ASN A 15 8.82 -1.78 4.03
C ASN A 15 8.48 -3.26 3.84
N SER A 16 8.77 -4.09 4.83
CA SER A 16 8.51 -5.52 4.77
C SER A 16 7.03 -5.89 4.66
N HIS A 17 6.10 -5.05 5.09
CA HIS A 17 4.66 -5.23 4.80
C HIS A 17 4.30 -4.99 3.33
N THR A 18 5.24 -4.47 2.55
CA THR A 18 5.15 -4.32 1.11
C THR A 18 5.88 -5.46 0.40
N PHE A 19 7.17 -5.71 0.65
CA PHE A 19 7.93 -6.67 -0.17
C PHE A 19 7.69 -8.16 0.14
N PHE A 20 7.10 -8.51 1.29
CA PHE A 20 6.92 -9.93 1.64
C PHE A 20 5.98 -10.63 0.65
N ASN A 21 6.38 -11.84 0.25
CA ASN A 21 5.73 -12.67 -0.77
C ASN A 21 5.57 -11.98 -2.14
N ASP A 22 6.36 -10.93 -2.40
CA ASP A 22 6.25 -10.12 -3.61
C ASP A 22 4.81 -9.60 -3.84
N MET A 23 4.17 -9.12 -2.77
CA MET A 23 2.79 -8.61 -2.80
C MET A 23 2.52 -7.57 -3.92
N PRO A 24 3.44 -6.65 -4.27
CA PRO A 24 3.29 -5.78 -5.42
C PRO A 24 3.04 -6.53 -6.74
N GLU A 25 3.71 -7.66 -6.96
CA GLU A 25 3.51 -8.51 -8.14
C GLU A 25 2.13 -9.18 -8.13
N MET A 26 1.64 -9.62 -6.96
CA MET A 26 0.26 -10.13 -6.83
C MET A 26 -0.79 -9.09 -7.26
N VAL A 27 -0.53 -7.80 -7.02
CA VAL A 27 -1.39 -6.71 -7.52
C VAL A 27 -1.26 -6.58 -9.04
N ALA A 28 -0.05 -6.61 -9.58
CA ALA A 28 0.19 -6.51 -11.02
C ALA A 28 -0.46 -7.67 -11.79
N GLU A 29 -0.36 -8.89 -11.29
CA GLU A 29 -1.01 -10.08 -11.86
C GLU A 29 -2.53 -9.94 -11.99
N ARG A 30 -3.19 -9.33 -11.00
CA ARG A 30 -4.63 -9.08 -11.04
C ARG A 30 -4.99 -8.12 -12.18
N PHE A 31 -4.21 -7.06 -12.37
CA PHE A 31 -4.40 -6.14 -13.50
C PHE A 31 -4.05 -6.78 -14.85
N ARG A 32 -3.02 -7.62 -14.92
CA ARG A 32 -2.68 -8.37 -16.14
C ARG A 32 -3.82 -9.33 -16.54
N LYS A 33 -4.48 -9.97 -15.57
CA LYS A 33 -5.68 -10.79 -15.79
C LYS A 33 -6.88 -9.97 -16.30
N ASP A 34 -6.94 -8.69 -15.98
CA ASP A 34 -7.95 -7.73 -16.48
C ASP A 34 -7.61 -7.09 -17.83
N GLY A 35 -6.50 -7.49 -18.47
CA GLY A 35 -6.09 -7.01 -19.79
C GLY A 35 -5.23 -5.73 -19.79
N TYR A 36 -4.65 -5.36 -18.65
CA TYR A 36 -3.65 -4.29 -18.58
C TYR A 36 -2.23 -4.80 -18.84
N ASP A 37 -1.39 -3.97 -19.45
CA ASP A 37 0.06 -4.16 -19.45
C ASP A 37 0.60 -3.51 -18.16
N CYS A 38 0.50 -4.25 -17.06
CA CYS A 38 0.83 -3.75 -15.73
C CYS A 38 2.30 -4.02 -15.38
N GLU A 39 3.06 -2.95 -15.18
CA GLU A 39 4.40 -2.97 -14.60
C GLU A 39 4.33 -2.55 -13.13
N VAL A 40 5.15 -3.19 -12.29
CA VAL A 40 5.28 -2.83 -10.89
C VAL A 40 6.74 -2.68 -10.48
N ALA A 41 6.98 -1.71 -9.62
CA ALA A 41 8.24 -1.53 -8.92
C ALA A 41 7.97 -1.28 -7.44
N MET A 42 8.96 -1.54 -6.60
CA MET A 42 8.91 -1.18 -5.19
C MET A 42 10.23 -0.55 -4.73
N ILE A 43 10.12 0.41 -3.81
CA ILE A 43 11.21 0.92 -3.00
C ILE A 43 10.84 0.62 -1.57
N ALA A 44 11.42 -0.46 -1.03
CA ALA A 44 11.06 -0.96 0.28
C ALA A 44 12.26 -1.42 1.09
N HIS A 45 12.37 -0.91 2.31
CA HIS A 45 13.45 -1.23 3.24
C HIS A 45 12.87 -1.81 4.54
N GLY A 46 13.37 -2.97 4.96
CA GLY A 46 12.84 -3.69 6.12
C GLY A 46 12.90 -2.85 7.39
N GLY A 47 11.78 -2.69 8.09
CA GLY A 47 11.72 -1.90 9.33
C GLY A 47 11.87 -0.39 9.14
N TRP A 48 11.68 0.15 7.94
CA TRP A 48 11.73 1.60 7.71
C TRP A 48 10.34 2.24 7.73
N SER A 49 10.28 3.49 8.21
CA SER A 49 9.12 4.37 8.09
C SER A 49 9.14 5.14 6.78
N LEU A 50 7.99 5.66 6.34
CA LEU A 50 7.89 6.59 5.22
C LEU A 50 8.75 7.84 5.43
N SER A 51 8.91 8.30 6.67
CA SER A 51 9.80 9.41 6.96
C SER A 51 11.27 9.12 6.68
N GLN A 52 11.73 7.87 6.85
CA GLN A 52 13.09 7.49 6.50
C GLN A 52 13.23 7.34 4.98
N LEU A 53 12.28 6.67 4.34
CA LEU A 53 12.26 6.48 2.88
C LEU A 53 12.22 7.82 2.12
N MET A 54 11.48 8.80 2.63
CA MET A 54 11.38 10.12 2.00
C MET A 54 12.71 10.88 1.93
N GLU A 55 13.66 10.57 2.82
CA GLU A 55 15.02 11.16 2.78
C GLU A 55 15.91 10.50 1.73
N GLU A 56 15.52 9.32 1.21
CA GLU A 56 16.30 8.62 0.19
C GLU A 56 16.11 9.26 -1.19
N PRO A 57 17.19 9.64 -1.90
CA PRO A 57 17.10 10.26 -3.22
C PRO A 57 16.36 9.39 -4.24
N GLU A 58 16.43 8.06 -4.10
CA GLU A 58 15.76 7.11 -5.00
C GLU A 58 14.23 7.24 -4.95
N VAL A 59 13.64 7.53 -3.79
CA VAL A 59 12.20 7.72 -3.64
C VAL A 59 11.75 8.97 -4.38
N GLN A 60 12.45 10.08 -4.15
CA GLN A 60 12.14 11.34 -4.83
C GLN A 60 12.33 11.24 -6.35
N PHE A 61 13.41 10.60 -6.80
CA PHE A 61 13.70 10.41 -8.22
C PHE A 61 12.63 9.55 -8.90
N ASN A 62 12.29 8.39 -8.32
CA ASN A 62 11.29 7.50 -8.90
C ASN A 62 9.90 8.12 -8.92
N ILE A 63 9.49 8.83 -7.86
CA ILE A 63 8.19 9.50 -7.86
C ILE A 63 8.13 10.56 -8.97
N ARG A 64 9.17 11.39 -9.13
CA ARG A 64 9.16 12.52 -10.08
C ARG A 64 9.36 12.13 -11.54
N TYR A 65 10.20 11.13 -11.80
CA TYR A 65 10.68 10.81 -13.15
C TYR A 65 10.35 9.38 -13.57
N GLY A 66 9.78 8.57 -12.68
CA GLY A 66 9.43 7.19 -12.97
C GLY A 66 8.18 7.05 -13.83
N HIS A 67 7.39 8.11 -14.02
CA HIS A 67 6.15 8.10 -14.82
C HIS A 67 5.19 6.98 -14.43
N TYR A 68 4.93 6.85 -13.13
CA TYR A 68 3.96 5.91 -12.58
C TYR A 68 2.53 6.47 -12.66
N ASP A 69 1.55 5.59 -12.82
CA ASP A 69 0.13 5.98 -12.77
C ASP A 69 -0.36 6.06 -11.32
N TYR A 70 0.09 5.12 -10.49
CA TYR A 70 -0.23 5.06 -9.06
C TYR A 70 1.02 4.84 -8.21
N VAL A 71 1.03 5.48 -7.05
CA VAL A 71 2.06 5.29 -6.02
C VAL A 71 1.39 4.92 -4.70
N MET A 72 1.69 3.73 -4.20
CA MET A 72 1.17 3.19 -2.94
C MET A 72 2.13 3.56 -1.82
N LEU A 73 1.60 4.18 -0.75
CA LEU A 73 2.35 4.62 0.41
C LEU A 73 1.99 3.76 1.62
N GLN A 74 2.98 3.08 2.19
CA GLN A 74 2.83 2.24 3.38
C GLN A 74 3.88 2.61 4.43
N ASP A 75 3.42 3.05 5.61
CA ASP A 75 4.29 3.38 6.76
C ASP A 75 4.43 2.20 7.73
N MET A 76 5.40 2.28 8.64
CA MET A 76 5.67 1.31 9.68
C MET A 76 4.44 1.02 10.55
N SER A 77 4.13 -0.26 10.75
CA SER A 77 2.98 -0.73 11.54
C SER A 77 3.34 -1.10 12.98
N ASN A 78 4.59 -1.44 13.26
CA ASN A 78 5.00 -1.96 14.56
C ASN A 78 6.41 -1.49 15.00
N PRO A 79 6.50 -0.52 15.93
CA PRO A 79 5.38 0.32 16.38
C PRO A 79 5.02 1.37 15.33
N PHE A 80 3.72 1.66 15.19
CA PHE A 80 3.28 2.91 14.54
C PHE A 80 3.63 4.08 15.47
N GLU A 81 4.80 4.69 15.25
CA GLU A 81 5.44 5.50 16.30
C GLU A 81 4.81 6.89 16.50
N SER A 82 4.32 7.54 15.44
CA SER A 82 3.84 8.92 15.54
C SER A 82 2.90 9.31 14.40
N GLU A 83 1.63 9.58 14.73
CA GLU A 83 0.66 10.16 13.78
C GLU A 83 1.19 11.47 13.19
N ARG A 84 1.79 12.35 14.01
CA ARG A 84 2.33 13.64 13.52
C ARG A 84 3.40 13.45 12.45
N ARG A 85 4.27 12.45 12.62
CA ARG A 85 5.32 12.14 11.65
C ARG A 85 4.73 11.52 10.39
N PHE A 86 3.83 10.55 10.56
CA PHE A 86 3.08 9.92 9.48
C PHE A 86 2.37 10.97 8.61
N MET A 87 1.56 11.85 9.21
CA MET A 87 0.84 12.91 8.51
C MET A 87 1.77 13.86 7.73
N ARG A 88 2.92 14.22 8.32
CA ARG A 88 3.94 15.04 7.63
C ARG A 88 4.50 14.33 6.39
N SER A 89 4.85 13.05 6.52
CA SER A 89 5.36 12.26 5.40
C SER A 89 4.30 12.12 4.29
N ILE A 90 3.04 11.86 4.65
CA ILE A 90 1.94 11.80 3.68
C ILE A 90 1.78 13.14 2.96
N ALA A 91 1.78 14.27 3.67
CA ALA A 91 1.64 15.60 3.06
C ALA A 91 2.69 15.85 1.96
N ILE A 92 3.95 15.51 2.25
CA ILE A 92 5.07 15.73 1.32
C ILE A 92 5.01 14.75 0.15
N LEU A 93 4.81 13.46 0.41
CA LEU A 93 4.79 12.43 -0.63
C LEU A 93 3.60 12.61 -1.57
N VAL A 94 2.41 12.90 -1.04
CA VAL A 94 1.21 13.18 -1.85
C VAL A 94 1.44 14.38 -2.76
N LYS A 95 2.12 15.42 -2.27
CA LYS A 95 2.49 16.57 -3.10
C LYS A 95 3.40 16.14 -4.26
N TRP A 96 4.48 15.41 -4.00
CA TRP A 96 5.41 14.96 -5.05
C TRP A 96 4.72 14.07 -6.09
N ILE A 97 3.88 13.14 -5.63
CA ILE A 97 3.14 12.21 -6.50
C ILE A 97 2.22 12.98 -7.44
N ARG A 98 1.46 13.95 -6.91
CA ARG A 98 0.54 14.78 -7.71
C ARG A 98 1.28 15.70 -8.68
N GLU A 99 2.40 16.30 -8.27
CA GLU A 99 3.25 17.13 -9.13
C GLU A 99 3.82 16.33 -10.32
N ALA A 100 4.07 15.03 -10.14
CA ALA A 100 4.51 14.13 -11.20
C ALA A 100 3.37 13.62 -12.10
N GLY A 101 2.11 13.99 -11.82
CA GLY A 101 0.92 13.52 -12.54
C GLY A 101 0.42 12.14 -12.12
N ALA A 102 1.03 11.53 -11.10
CA ALA A 102 0.63 10.23 -10.57
C ALA A 102 -0.48 10.36 -9.50
N ARG A 103 -1.11 9.23 -9.15
CA ARG A 103 -2.17 9.17 -8.13
C ARG A 103 -1.67 8.47 -6.86
N PRO A 104 -1.73 9.11 -5.69
CA PRO A 104 -1.37 8.44 -4.45
C PRO A 104 -2.46 7.46 -4.01
N ILE A 105 -2.06 6.37 -3.37
CA ILE A 105 -2.93 5.45 -2.63
C ILE A 105 -2.29 5.22 -1.26
N LEU A 106 -3.07 5.32 -0.19
CA LEU A 106 -2.62 4.91 1.13
C LEU A 106 -2.86 3.41 1.28
N TYR A 107 -1.82 2.64 1.62
CA TYR A 107 -1.94 1.22 1.94
C TYR A 107 -1.82 1.05 3.46
N LEU A 108 -2.94 0.74 4.12
CA LEU A 108 -3.01 0.48 5.56
C LEU A 108 -2.63 -0.98 5.86
N PRO A 109 -1.48 -1.24 6.50
CA PRO A 109 -1.07 -2.57 6.91
C PRO A 109 -1.74 -3.00 8.22
N TRP A 110 -1.43 -4.22 8.68
CA TRP A 110 -1.84 -4.77 9.97
C TRP A 110 -0.74 -4.63 11.03
N THR A 111 -1.13 -4.67 12.31
CA THR A 111 -0.23 -4.80 13.46
C THR A 111 0.28 -6.24 13.62
N ARG A 112 1.30 -6.46 14.46
CA ARG A 112 1.74 -7.81 14.85
C ARG A 112 0.60 -8.66 15.42
N CYS A 113 0.75 -9.98 15.38
CA CYS A 113 -0.25 -10.96 15.84
C CYS A 113 -0.65 -10.84 17.33
N ASP A 114 0.09 -10.05 18.12
CA ASP A 114 -0.17 -9.70 19.53
C ASP A 114 -0.66 -8.25 19.71
N GLY A 115 -1.00 -7.55 18.64
CA GLY A 115 -1.24 -6.10 18.61
C GLY A 115 -2.61 -5.66 18.10
N GLU A 116 -3.65 -6.48 18.26
CA GLU A 116 -5.00 -6.14 17.81
C GLU A 116 -5.50 -4.81 18.40
N ASP A 117 -5.25 -4.61 19.69
CA ASP A 117 -5.61 -3.41 20.46
C ASP A 117 -5.06 -2.11 19.85
N ARG A 118 -3.93 -2.19 19.14
CA ARG A 118 -3.25 -1.06 18.49
C ARG A 118 -3.74 -0.79 17.07
N GLN A 119 -4.45 -1.73 16.43
CA GLN A 119 -4.88 -1.57 15.03
C GLN A 119 -5.84 -0.39 14.84
N ALA A 120 -6.75 -0.17 15.81
CA ALA A 120 -7.76 0.88 15.72
C ALA A 120 -7.14 2.28 15.65
N ALA A 121 -6.09 2.54 16.45
CA ALA A 121 -5.38 3.81 16.46
C ALA A 121 -4.66 4.07 15.13
N MET A 122 -3.94 3.07 14.60
CA MET A 122 -3.28 3.18 13.30
C MET A 122 -4.30 3.41 12.17
N THR A 123 -5.40 2.65 12.17
CA THR A 123 -6.49 2.79 11.20
C THR A 123 -7.09 4.20 11.23
N ALA A 124 -7.29 4.78 12.42
CA ALA A 124 -7.77 6.14 12.57
C ALA A 124 -6.81 7.17 11.94
N SER A 125 -5.49 7.03 12.16
CA SER A 125 -4.49 7.92 11.55
C SER A 125 -4.49 7.81 10.01
N TYR A 126 -4.59 6.60 9.46
CA TYR A 126 -4.69 6.40 8.00
C TYR A 126 -5.98 6.97 7.41
N LYS A 127 -7.13 6.80 8.08
CA LYS A 127 -8.41 7.40 7.66
C LYS A 127 -8.37 8.92 7.73
N LYS A 128 -7.72 9.49 8.75
CA LYS A 128 -7.50 10.93 8.86
C LYS A 128 -6.65 11.45 7.70
N ALA A 129 -5.53 10.79 7.38
CA ALA A 129 -4.71 11.14 6.22
C ALA A 129 -5.49 11.03 4.89
N SER A 130 -6.26 9.95 4.74
CA SER A 130 -7.10 9.73 3.55
C SER A 130 -8.11 10.87 3.35
N ALA A 131 -8.78 11.30 4.42
CA ALA A 131 -9.73 12.41 4.37
C ALA A 131 -9.05 13.77 4.16
N GLU A 132 -7.97 14.06 4.90
CA GLU A 132 -7.28 15.35 4.86
C GLU A 132 -6.63 15.62 3.50
N TYR A 133 -6.04 14.59 2.89
CA TYR A 133 -5.34 14.72 1.62
C TYR A 133 -6.16 14.26 0.42
N GLU A 134 -7.41 13.82 0.61
CA GLU A 134 -8.28 13.26 -0.44
C GLU A 134 -7.59 12.13 -1.22
N VAL A 135 -7.03 11.16 -0.49
CA VAL A 135 -6.29 10.03 -1.03
C VAL A 135 -7.06 8.75 -0.78
N PRO A 136 -7.34 7.89 -1.79
CA PRO A 136 -7.98 6.62 -1.57
C PRO A 136 -7.18 5.72 -0.62
N LEU A 137 -7.89 5.01 0.25
CA LEU A 137 -7.33 4.07 1.22
C LEU A 137 -7.54 2.63 0.73
N ALA A 138 -6.48 1.82 0.76
CA ALA A 138 -6.53 0.36 0.67
C ALA A 138 -6.48 -0.22 2.11
N PRO A 139 -7.63 -0.62 2.68
CA PRO A 139 -7.80 -0.82 4.11
C PRO A 139 -7.50 -2.25 4.58
N ALA A 140 -6.40 -2.87 4.14
CA ALA A 140 -6.11 -4.28 4.48
C ALA A 140 -6.07 -4.50 6.00
N GLY A 141 -5.38 -3.63 6.74
CA GLY A 141 -5.30 -3.71 8.21
C GLY A 141 -6.61 -3.51 8.95
N GLU A 142 -7.58 -2.79 8.36
CA GLU A 142 -8.89 -2.59 8.99
C GLU A 142 -9.67 -3.91 9.06
N PHE A 143 -9.59 -4.72 8.01
CA PHE A 143 -10.31 -5.98 7.90
C PHE A 143 -9.50 -7.21 8.32
N TRP A 144 -8.20 -7.04 8.58
CA TRP A 144 -7.28 -8.13 8.89
C TRP A 144 -7.70 -8.96 10.11
N TRP A 145 -8.03 -8.28 11.21
CA TRP A 145 -8.34 -8.95 12.49
C TRP A 145 -9.71 -9.61 12.50
N GLU A 146 -10.70 -8.97 11.86
CA GLU A 146 -12.02 -9.56 11.66
C GLU A 146 -11.90 -10.84 10.83
N TYR A 147 -11.18 -10.78 9.69
CA TYR A 147 -10.95 -11.95 8.85
C TYR A 147 -10.26 -13.09 9.60
N ARG A 148 -9.23 -12.81 10.42
CA ARG A 148 -8.57 -13.84 11.24
C ARG A 148 -9.50 -14.52 12.24
N ARG A 149 -10.46 -13.79 12.82
CA ARG A 149 -11.43 -14.37 13.76
C ARG A 149 -12.48 -15.22 13.05
N GLU A 150 -12.90 -14.80 11.87
CA GLU A 150 -13.90 -15.50 11.07
C GLU A 150 -13.33 -16.73 10.35
N HIS A 151 -12.02 -16.73 10.08
CA HIS A 151 -11.29 -17.78 9.37
C HIS A 151 -10.10 -18.32 10.17
N PRO A 152 -10.31 -18.92 11.36
CA PRO A 152 -9.22 -19.44 12.20
C PRO A 152 -8.42 -20.57 11.56
N GLU A 153 -8.96 -21.21 10.52
CA GLU A 153 -8.27 -22.20 9.68
C GLU A 153 -7.24 -21.58 8.73
N THR A 154 -7.33 -20.28 8.49
CA THR A 154 -6.44 -19.54 7.59
C THR A 154 -5.36 -18.84 8.41
N GLU A 155 -4.10 -19.28 8.27
CA GLU A 155 -3.00 -18.52 8.84
C GLU A 155 -2.71 -17.29 7.98
N MET A 156 -2.84 -16.11 8.59
CA MET A 156 -2.64 -14.82 7.94
C MET A 156 -1.23 -14.26 8.18
N TYR A 157 -0.54 -14.72 9.22
CA TYR A 157 0.83 -14.31 9.51
C TYR A 157 1.86 -15.34 9.04
N TYR A 158 3.04 -14.87 8.70
CA TYR A 158 4.21 -15.72 8.65
C TYR A 158 4.62 -16.16 10.08
N GLU A 159 5.52 -17.12 10.20
CA GLU A 159 5.95 -17.73 11.47
C GLU A 159 6.46 -16.70 12.51
N ASP A 160 6.89 -15.51 12.07
CA ASP A 160 7.37 -14.44 12.96
C ASP A 160 6.28 -13.57 13.60
N GLY A 161 5.01 -13.77 13.21
CA GLY A 161 3.88 -13.02 13.74
C GLY A 161 3.85 -11.52 13.38
N THR A 162 4.70 -11.08 12.45
CA THR A 162 4.73 -9.72 11.90
C THR A 162 4.30 -9.70 10.45
N HIS A 163 4.99 -10.47 9.62
CA HIS A 163 4.79 -10.45 8.17
C HIS A 163 3.56 -11.26 7.79
N ALA A 164 3.04 -11.02 6.58
CA ALA A 164 1.94 -11.79 6.05
C ALA A 164 2.42 -13.20 5.66
N SER A 165 1.56 -14.20 5.87
CA SER A 165 1.61 -15.42 5.08
C SER A 165 1.34 -15.10 3.61
N GLU A 166 1.53 -16.06 2.71
CA GLU A 166 1.16 -15.88 1.30
C GLU A 166 -0.32 -15.49 1.14
N VAL A 167 -1.21 -16.14 1.89
CA VAL A 167 -2.65 -15.81 1.91
C VAL A 167 -2.91 -14.40 2.46
N GLY A 168 -2.15 -13.98 3.47
CA GLY A 168 -2.20 -12.60 3.98
C GLY A 168 -1.76 -11.56 2.95
N SER A 169 -0.74 -11.87 2.15
CA SER A 169 -0.29 -10.99 1.06
C SER A 169 -1.33 -10.90 -0.06
N GLU A 170 -1.97 -12.03 -0.42
CA GLU A 170 -3.09 -12.05 -1.37
C GLU A 170 -4.29 -11.24 -0.89
N PHE A 171 -4.61 -11.33 0.40
CA PHE A 171 -5.64 -10.52 1.03
C PHE A 171 -5.35 -9.02 0.90
N ALA A 172 -4.12 -8.60 1.22
CA ALA A 172 -3.70 -7.21 1.10
C ALA A 172 -3.70 -6.73 -0.36
N ALA A 173 -3.14 -7.52 -1.27
CA ALA A 173 -3.15 -7.25 -2.71
C ALA A 173 -4.57 -7.06 -3.24
N GLY A 174 -5.53 -7.87 -2.79
CA GLY A 174 -6.94 -7.76 -3.15
C GLY A 174 -7.59 -6.43 -2.75
N TYR A 175 -7.25 -5.86 -1.59
CA TYR A 175 -7.72 -4.53 -1.20
C TYR A 175 -7.06 -3.42 -2.02
N ILE A 176 -5.75 -3.50 -2.28
CA ILE A 176 -5.04 -2.52 -3.10
C ILE A 176 -5.60 -2.50 -4.54
N TYR A 177 -5.71 -3.67 -5.16
CA TYR A 177 -6.30 -3.83 -6.50
C TYR A 177 -7.73 -3.27 -6.58
N ARG A 178 -8.60 -3.56 -5.60
CA ARG A 178 -9.98 -3.04 -5.56
C ARG A 178 -10.01 -1.52 -5.41
N THR A 179 -9.15 -0.94 -4.58
CA THR A 179 -9.05 0.51 -4.41
C THR A 179 -8.64 1.19 -5.71
N ILE A 180 -7.57 0.72 -6.37
CA ILE A 180 -7.11 1.26 -7.66
C ILE A 180 -8.20 1.12 -8.73
N SER A 181 -8.82 -0.07 -8.84
CA SER A 181 -9.89 -0.33 -9.82
C SER A 181 -11.10 0.59 -9.64
N THR A 182 -11.49 0.85 -8.39
CA THR A 182 -12.58 1.78 -8.07
C THR A 182 -12.22 3.22 -8.44
N ASP A 183 -10.99 3.62 -8.15
CA ASP A 183 -10.47 4.96 -8.41
C ASP A 183 -10.29 5.24 -9.92
N MET A 184 -10.03 4.21 -10.73
CA MET A 184 -10.07 4.28 -12.19
C MET A 184 -11.49 4.49 -12.73
N LYS A 185 -12.48 3.78 -12.18
CA LYS A 185 -13.88 3.88 -12.64
C LYS A 185 -14.50 5.25 -12.40
N LYS A 186 -14.12 5.95 -11.32
CA LYS A 186 -14.58 7.33 -11.05
C LYS A 186 -14.13 8.36 -12.09
N LYS A 187 -13.15 8.02 -12.95
CA LYS A 187 -12.60 8.91 -13.98
C LYS A 187 -13.14 8.65 -15.40
N LYS A 188 -13.93 7.59 -15.59
CA LYS A 188 -14.69 7.37 -16.83
C LYS A 188 -16.02 8.09 -16.73
#